data_AF-A0A820IMJ8-F1
#
_entry.id   AF-A0A820IMJ8-F1
#
_cell.length_a   1.000
_cell.length_b   1.000
_cell.length_c   1.000
_cell.angle_alpha   90.00
_cell.angle_beta   90.00
_cell.angle_gamma   90.00
#
_symmetry.space_group_name_H-M   'P 1'
#
loop_
_entity.id
_entity.type
_entity.pdbx_description
1 polymer ?
#
loop_
_entity_poly.entity_id
_entity_poly.type
_entity_poly.pdbx_seq_one_letter_code
_entity_poly.pdbx_strand_id
1 'polypeptide(L)' 'RLKNRNYSEKKIEQIIQFENFQVCLHEAQEAFDESIVHELINETENDLKNNIKYLLKWIDRWPLIDIID' A
#
# COMPACT_ATOMS: atom_id res chain seq x y z
N ARG A 1 -13.01 -1.03 -9.61
CA ARG A 1 -12.44 0.28 -9.22
C ARG A 1 -12.02 1.12 -10.43
N LEU A 2 -11.14 0.62 -11.31
CA LEU A 2 -10.62 1.40 -12.44
C LEU A 2 -11.69 1.79 -13.47
N LYS A 3 -12.58 0.87 -13.84
CA LYS A 3 -13.73 1.15 -14.73
C LYS A 3 -14.62 2.27 -14.18
N ASN A 4 -14.95 2.23 -12.89
CA ASN A 4 -15.77 3.26 -12.23
C ASN A 4 -15.10 4.65 -12.19
N ARG A 5 -13.78 4.73 -12.42
CA ARG A 5 -13.03 5.98 -12.52
C ARG A 5 -12.95 6.50 -13.98
N ASN A 6 -13.66 5.88 -14.92
CA ASN A 6 -13.69 6.24 -16.35
C ASN A 6 -12.30 6.26 -17.02
N TYR A 7 -11.39 5.37 -16.62
CA TYR A 7 -10.15 5.17 -17.36
C TYR A 7 -10.42 4.49 -18.71
N SER A 8 -9.60 4.83 -19.72
CA SER A 8 -9.62 4.15 -21.01
C SER A 8 -9.23 2.68 -20.87
N GLU A 9 -9.70 1.82 -21.78
CA GLU A 9 -9.40 0.38 -21.75
C GLU A 9 -7.90 0.11 -21.74
N LYS A 10 -7.13 0.79 -22.61
CA LYS A 10 -5.67 0.70 -22.63
C LYS A 10 -5.02 1.05 -21.27
N LYS A 11 -5.52 2.08 -20.58
CA LYS A 11 -5.01 2.45 -19.24
C LYS A 11 -5.37 1.40 -18.20
N ILE A 12 -6.58 0.85 -18.26
CA ILE A 12 -7.03 -0.21 -17.36
C ILE A 12 -6.16 -1.46 -17.52
N GLU A 13 -5.94 -1.91 -18.76
CA GLU A 13 -5.07 -3.04 -19.07
C GLU A 13 -3.65 -2.82 -18.53
N GLN A 14 -3.08 -1.64 -18.78
CA GLN A 14 -1.76 -1.29 -18.26
C GLN A 14 -1.70 -1.37 -16.72
N ILE A 15 -2.65 -0.77 -16.01
CA ILE A 15 -2.68 -0.80 -14.54
C ILE A 15 -2.85 -2.24 -14.02
N ILE A 16 -3.72 -3.04 -14.65
CA ILE A 16 -3.90 -4.45 -14.27
C ILE A 16 -2.62 -5.24 -14.48
N GLN A 17 -1.90 -5.03 -15.59
CA GLN A 17 -0.61 -5.67 -15.82
C GLN A 17 0.41 -5.24 -14.76
N PHE A 18 0.52 -3.93 -14.46
CA PHE A 18 1.41 -3.44 -13.42
C PHE A 18 1.14 -4.06 -12.05
N GLU A 19 -0.13 -4.21 -11.67
CA GLU A 19 -0.53 -4.86 -10.43
C GLU A 19 -0.17 -6.36 -10.45
N ASN A 20 -0.46 -7.07 -11.54
CA ASN A 20 -0.13 -8.50 -11.68
C ASN A 20 1.37 -8.78 -11.62
N PHE A 21 2.20 -7.87 -12.13
CA PHE A 21 3.66 -7.95 -12.05
C PHE A 21 4.23 -7.40 -10.74
N GLN A 22 3.38 -6.95 -9.81
CA GLN A 22 3.77 -6.42 -8.50
C GLN A 22 4.84 -5.32 -8.58
N VAL A 23 4.79 -4.48 -9.62
CA VAL A 23 5.86 -3.52 -9.92
C VAL A 23 6.12 -2.57 -8.74
N CYS A 24 5.08 -2.01 -8.13
CA CYS A 24 5.24 -1.10 -6.99
C CYS A 24 5.80 -1.79 -5.73
N LEU A 25 5.50 -3.07 -5.52
CA LEU A 25 6.08 -3.83 -4.40
C LEU A 25 7.57 -4.03 -4.61
N HIS A 26 7.95 -4.46 -5.81
CA HIS A 26 9.34 -4.66 -6.16
C HIS A 26 10.14 -3.36 -6.04
N GLU A 27 9.62 -2.26 -6.59
CA GLU A 27 10.24 -0.92 -6.45
C GLU A 27 10.41 -0.53 -4.97
N ALA A 28 9.44 -0.84 -4.10
CA ALA A 28 9.55 -0.55 -2.68
C ALA A 28 10.62 -1.42 -1.99
N GLN A 29 10.71 -2.71 -2.31
CA GLN A 29 11.73 -3.62 -1.76
C GLN A 29 13.14 -3.30 -2.25
N GLU A 30 13.29 -2.78 -3.48
CA GLU A 30 14.58 -2.31 -3.98
C GLU A 30 15.01 -0.98 -3.35
N ALA A 31 14.04 -0.10 -3.04
CA ALA A 31 14.31 1.24 -2.52
C ALA A 31 14.48 1.29 -0.98
N PHE A 32 13.88 0.35 -0.26
CA PHE A 32 13.84 0.33 1.21
C PHE A 32 14.26 -1.02 1.77
N ASP A 33 14.64 -1.05 3.05
CA ASP A 33 14.93 -2.31 3.73
C ASP A 33 13.68 -3.21 3.73
N GLU A 34 13.81 -4.44 3.24
CA GLU A 34 12.70 -5.39 3.13
C GLU A 34 11.97 -5.61 4.48
N SER A 35 12.66 -5.45 5.61
CA SER A 35 12.07 -5.59 6.95
C SER A 35 11.03 -4.52 7.29
N ILE A 36 11.05 -3.38 6.61
CA ILE A 36 10.11 -2.27 6.80
C ILE A 36 9.08 -2.15 5.67
N VAL A 37 9.18 -2.99 4.63
CA VAL A 37 8.22 -3.04 3.53
C VAL A 37 7.16 -4.09 3.85
N HIS A 38 5.90 -3.66 3.91
CA HIS A 38 4.77 -4.54 4.25
C HIS A 38 3.63 -4.41 3.23
N GLU A 39 3.23 -5.54 2.67
CA GLU A 39 2.07 -5.64 1.79
C GLU A 39 0.77 -5.69 2.59
N LEU A 40 -0.25 -4.96 2.12
CA LEU A 40 -1.57 -4.95 2.71
C LEU A 40 -2.63 -5.29 1.67
N ILE A 41 -3.40 -6.36 1.92
CA ILE A 41 -4.57 -6.70 1.11
C ILE A 41 -5.64 -5.62 1.33
N ASN A 42 -6.27 -5.14 0.26
CA ASN A 42 -7.25 -4.06 0.34
C ASN A 42 -8.38 -4.23 -0.70
N GLU A 43 -9.05 -5.38 -0.71
CA GLU A 43 -10.10 -5.71 -1.68
C GLU A 43 -11.48 -5.28 -1.19
N THR A 44 -11.74 -5.47 0.10
CA THR A 44 -13.03 -5.25 0.76
C THR A 44 -12.98 -4.08 1.74
N GLU A 45 -14.15 -3.58 2.14
CA GLU A 45 -14.24 -2.58 3.21
C GLU A 45 -13.74 -3.12 4.57
N ASN A 46 -13.84 -4.44 4.79
CA ASN A 46 -13.32 -5.06 6.00
C ASN A 46 -11.79 -5.02 6.02
N ASP A 47 -11.15 -5.28 4.88
CA ASP A 47 -9.70 -5.17 4.73
C ASP A 47 -9.24 -3.75 5.03
N LEU A 48 -9.93 -2.74 4.48
CA LEU A 48 -9.65 -1.34 4.78
C LEU A 48 -9.72 -1.05 6.29
N LYS A 49 -10.77 -1.50 6.98
CA LYS A 49 -10.93 -1.33 8.44
C LYS A 49 -9.81 -2.02 9.21
N ASN A 50 -9.38 -3.20 8.77
CA ASN A 50 -8.29 -3.94 9.40
C ASN A 50 -6.94 -3.27 9.16
N ASN A 51 -6.67 -2.77 7.95
CA ASN A 51 -5.47 -2.04 7.60
C ASN A 51 -5.33 -0.76 8.43
N ILE A 52 -6.43 -0.01 8.62
CA ILE A 52 -6.43 1.16 9.50
C ILE A 52 -6.06 0.77 10.94
N LYS A 53 -6.68 -0.28 11.49
CA LYS A 53 -6.36 -0.76 12.85
C LYS A 53 -4.90 -1.22 12.98
N TYR A 54 -4.38 -1.88 11.94
CA TYR A 54 -2.99 -2.32 11.89
C TYR A 54 -2.04 -1.13 11.89
N LEU A 55 -2.27 -0.14 11.03
CA LEU A 55 -1.45 1.07 10.94
C LEU A 55 -1.48 1.90 12.23
N LEU A 56 -2.64 2.06 12.87
CA LEU A 56 -2.74 2.75 14.16
C LEU A 56 -1.88 2.07 15.23
N LYS A 57 -2.00 0.75 15.37
CA LYS A 57 -1.16 -0.02 16.30
C LYS A 57 0.33 0.06 15.96
N TRP A 58 0.66 0.16 14.68
CA TRP A 58 2.04 0.29 14.24
C TRP A 58 2.59 1.66 14.65
N ILE A 59 1.87 2.75 14.37
CA ILE A 59 2.20 4.12 14.78
C ILE A 59 2.34 4.22 16.31
N ASP A 60 1.43 3.63 17.08
CA ASP A 60 1.49 3.63 18.55
C ASP A 60 2.76 2.96 19.11
N ARG A 61 3.38 2.04 18.35
CA ARG A 61 4.62 1.35 18.74
C ARG A 61 5.86 2.11 18.34
N TRP A 62 5.77 3.07 17.43
CA TRP A 62 6.91 3.92 17.11
C TRP A 62 7.18 4.83 18.30
N PRO A 63 8.40 4.80 18.88
CA PRO A 63 8.74 5.77 19.89
C PRO A 63 8.59 7.15 19.26
N LEU A 64 7.72 7.98 19.84
CA LEU A 64 7.75 9.41 19.59
C LEU A 64 9.18 9.84 19.96
N ILE A 65 10.01 10.07 18.96
CA ILE A 65 11.22 10.85 19.16
C ILE A 65 10.67 12.22 19.54
N ASP A 66 10.62 12.51 20.84
CA ASP A 66 10.51 13.87 21.32
C ASP A 66 11.63 14.62 20.59
N ILE A 67 11.24 15.43 19.60
CA ILE A 67 12.13 16.39 18.99
C ILE A 67 12.41 17.38 20.12
N ILE A 68 13.48 17.12 20.87
CA ILE A 68 14.01 18.04 21.88
C ILE A 68 14.37 19.32 21.12
N ASP A 69 13.72 20.42 21.47
CA ASP A 69 14.01 21.80 21.04
C ASP A 69 15.48 22.18 21.25
#